data_AF-A0A7C5UYN3-F1
#
_entry.id   AF-A0A7C5UYN3-F1
#
_cell.length_a   1.000
_cell.length_b   1.000
_cell.length_c   1.000
_cell.angle_alpha   90.00
_cell.angle_beta   90.00
_cell.angle_gamma   90.00
#
_symmetry.space_group_name_H-M   'P 1'
#
loop_
_entity.id
_entity.type
_entity.pdbx_description
1 polymer ?
#
loop_
_entity_poly.entity_id
_entity_poly.type
_entity_poly.pdbx_seq_one_letter_code
_entity_poly.pdbx_strand_id
1 'polypeptide(L)'
;MALLEVTQIRYVHATIRLDETTATQVDQYAAFLHAPADDVVDKALAYVFAKDREFQEFLQSPEASKFSPSLRVRKPTNNSAEGTVKKPANSSASGRNPAASATGVTA
;
A
#
# COMPACT_ATOMS: atom_id res chain seq x y z
N MET A 1 39.02 8.88 -13.26
CA MET A 1 38.30 9.98 -12.56
C MET A 1 36.83 9.91 -12.99
N ALA A 2 35.91 9.96 -12.02
CA ALA A 2 34.46 9.69 -12.06
C ALA A 2 34.13 8.18 -12.24
N LEU A 3 33.15 7.60 -11.54
CA LEU A 3 31.71 7.93 -11.59
C LEU A 3 31.04 7.73 -10.22
N LEU A 4 30.16 8.65 -9.83
CA LEU A 4 29.26 8.49 -8.69
C LEU A 4 28.22 7.41 -9.05
N GLU A 5 28.24 6.25 -8.40
CA GLU A 5 27.17 5.26 -8.52
C GLU A 5 25.98 5.72 -7.67
N VAL A 6 24.96 6.28 -8.33
CA VAL A 6 23.70 6.66 -7.68
C VAL A 6 22.77 5.45 -7.70
N THR A 7 22.72 4.71 -6.60
CA THR A 7 21.72 3.67 -6.38
C THR A 7 20.38 4.31 -6.04
N GLN A 8 19.50 4.40 -7.04
CA GLN A 8 18.13 4.88 -6.83
C GLN A 8 17.32 3.80 -6.08
N ILE A 9 17.16 3.99 -4.77
CA ILE A 9 16.29 3.14 -3.95
C ILE A 9 14.84 3.58 -4.14
N ARG A 10 13.97 2.65 -4.56
CA ARG A 10 12.52 2.89 -4.67
C ARG A 10 11.82 2.28 -3.47
N TYR A 11 11.38 3.14 -2.56
CA TYR A 11 10.58 2.73 -1.41
C TYR A 11 9.12 2.49 -1.82
N VAL A 12 8.53 1.41 -1.30
CA VAL A 12 7.13 1.04 -1.51
C VAL A 12 6.41 1.10 -0.17
N HIS A 13 5.43 1.99 -0.04
CA HIS A 13 4.63 2.08 1.17
C HIS A 13 3.47 1.08 1.11
N ALA A 14 3.55 0.02 1.91
CA ALA A 14 2.49 -0.99 2.04
C ALA A 14 1.92 -0.97 3.45
N THR A 15 0.61 -1.24 3.58
CA THR A 15 -0.02 -1.43 4.89
C THR A 15 -0.11 -2.91 5.20
N ILE A 16 0.52 -3.32 6.30
CA ILE A 16 0.51 -4.69 6.82
C ILE A 16 -0.25 -4.67 8.14
N ARG A 17 -1.08 -5.69 8.40
CA ARG A 17 -1.72 -5.88 9.70
C ARG A 17 -0.87 -6.86 10.49
N LEU A 18 -0.47 -6.46 11.69
CA LEU A 18 0.27 -7.30 12.63
C LEU A 18 -0.62 -7.56 13.84
N ASP A 19 -0.38 -8.70 14.49
CA ASP A 19 -1.01 -9.00 15.77
C ASP A 19 -0.44 -8.10 16.87
N GLU A 20 -1.23 -7.86 17.92
CA GLU A 20 -0.89 -6.95 19.02
C GLU A 20 0.43 -7.31 19.71
N THR A 21 0.65 -8.60 19.94
CA THR A 21 1.88 -9.12 20.56
C THR A 21 3.10 -8.85 19.68
N THR A 22 3.00 -9.10 18.38
CA THR A 22 4.08 -8.87 17.41
C THR A 22 4.36 -7.38 17.25
N ALA A 23 3.33 -6.53 17.18
CA ALA A 23 3.51 -5.08 17.10
C ALA A 23 4.27 -4.55 18.33
N THR A 24 3.90 -5.01 19.53
CA THR A 24 4.59 -4.64 20.77
C THR A 24 6.06 -5.08 20.77
N GLN A 25 6.36 -6.30 20.28
CA GLN A 25 7.73 -6.79 20.18
C GLN A 25 8.56 -5.99 19.17
N VAL A 26 7.98 -5.60 18.04
CA VAL A 26 8.63 -4.74 17.05
C VAL A 26 8.99 -3.40 17.69
N ASP A 27 8.06 -2.76 18.41
CA ASP A 27 8.31 -1.48 19.08
C ASP A 27 9.40 -1.59 20.16
N GLN A 28 9.40 -2.67 20.94
CA GLN A 28 10.44 -2.93 21.94
C GLN A 28 11.82 -3.13 21.30
N TYR A 29 11.87 -3.88 20.19
CA TYR A 29 13.11 -4.15 19.49
C TYR A 29 13.63 -2.89 18.78
N ALA A 30 12.73 -2.07 18.22
CA ALA A 30 13.04 -0.76 17.66
C ALA A 30 13.64 0.17 18.73
N ALA A 31 13.05 0.21 19.93
CA ALA A 31 13.57 0.97 21.06
C ALA A 31 14.97 0.47 21.49
N PHE A 32 15.20 -0.85 21.49
CA PHE A 32 16.49 -1.45 21.82
C PHE A 32 17.59 -1.13 20.80
N LEU A 33 17.27 -1.16 19.50
CA LEU A 33 18.21 -0.84 18.43
C LEU A 33 18.37 0.66 18.16
N HIS A 34 17.56 1.51 18.82
CA HIS A 34 17.47 2.93 18.53
C HIS A 34 17.19 3.22 17.04
N ALA A 35 16.32 2.41 16.45
CA ALA A 35 15.94 2.48 15.04
C ALA A 35 14.42 2.61 14.91
N PRO A 36 13.89 3.14 13.79
CA PRO A 36 12.45 3.14 13.56
C PRO A 36 11.91 1.72 13.39
N ALA A 37 10.64 1.51 13.74
CA ALA A 37 9.97 0.22 13.59
C ALA A 37 9.96 -0.28 12.13
N ASP A 38 9.85 0.64 11.16
CA ASP A 38 9.90 0.30 9.73
C ASP A 38 11.23 -0.36 9.34
N ASP A 39 12.36 0.15 9.83
CA ASP A 39 13.69 -0.42 9.55
C ASP A 39 13.87 -1.79 10.21
N VAL A 40 13.29 -1.98 11.40
CA VAL A 40 13.29 -3.27 12.09
C VAL A 40 12.57 -4.31 11.25
N VAL A 41 11.37 -3.98 10.76
CA VAL A 41 10.56 -4.89 9.95
C VAL A 41 11.26 -5.19 8.62
N ASP A 42 11.78 -4.18 7.93
CA ASP A 42 12.49 -4.36 6.66
C ASP A 42 13.71 -5.28 6.82
N LYS A 43 14.56 -5.02 7.82
CA LYS A 43 15.75 -5.84 8.10
C LYS A 43 15.39 -7.25 8.56
N ALA A 44 14.36 -7.42 9.39
CA ALA A 44 13.91 -8.73 9.83
C ALA A 44 13.42 -9.58 8.65
N LEU A 45 12.59 -9.01 7.78
CA LEU A 45 12.11 -9.70 6.57
C LEU A 45 13.26 -9.99 5.61
N ALA A 46 14.17 -9.04 5.38
CA ALA A 46 15.36 -9.26 4.55
C ALA A 46 16.22 -10.41 5.08
N TYR A 47 16.40 -10.50 6.40
CA TYR A 47 17.12 -11.59 7.03
C TYR A 47 16.40 -12.94 6.82
N VAL A 48 15.09 -13.00 7.06
CA VAL A 48 14.31 -14.23 6.85
C VAL A 48 14.40 -14.69 5.40
N PHE A 49 14.19 -13.80 4.43
CA PHE A 49 14.31 -14.13 3.01
C PHE A 49 15.72 -14.58 2.60
N ALA A 50 16.75 -14.04 3.25
CA ALA A 50 18.14 -14.42 2.99
C ALA A 50 18.59 -15.71 3.72
N LYS A 51 17.86 -16.16 4.74
CA LYS A 51 18.25 -17.32 5.56
C LYS A 51 17.34 -18.53 5.37
N ASP A 52 16.11 -18.32 4.92
CA ASP A 52 15.19 -19.40 4.62
C ASP A 52 15.62 -20.11 3.32
N ARG A 53 16.14 -21.33 3.49
CA ARG A 53 16.62 -22.15 2.38
C ARG A 53 15.50 -22.55 1.44
N GLU A 54 14.34 -22.93 1.97
CA GLU A 54 13.20 -23.36 1.16
C GLU A 54 12.68 -22.18 0.34
N PHE A 55 12.63 -21.00 0.95
CA PHE A 55 12.26 -19.78 0.24
C PHE A 55 13.27 -19.42 -0.87
N GLN A 56 14.58 -19.59 -0.63
CA GLN A 56 15.58 -19.37 -1.67
C GLN A 56 15.51 -20.39 -2.81
N GLU A 57 15.26 -21.66 -2.51
CA GLU A 57 15.03 -22.69 -3.52
C GLU A 57 13.74 -22.37 -4.32
N PHE A 58 12.68 -21.90 -3.65
CA PHE A 58 11.46 -21.44 -4.30
C PHE A 58 11.73 -20.26 -5.24
N LEU A 59 12.54 -19.27 -4.85
CA LEU A 59 12.90 -18.13 -5.71
C LEU A 59 13.63 -18.55 -7.00
N GLN A 60 14.29 -19.72 -7.02
CA GLN A 60 14.92 -20.28 -8.23
C GLN A 60 13.95 -21.06 -9.12
N SER A 61 12.77 -21.41 -8.60
CA SER A 61 11.72 -22.10 -9.35
C SER A 61 10.99 -21.15 -10.31
N PRO A 62 10.54 -21.63 -11.48
CA PRO A 62 9.66 -20.86 -12.37
C PRO A 62 8.31 -20.48 -11.73
N GLU A 63 7.94 -21.10 -10.61
CA GLU A 63 6.74 -20.76 -9.84
C GLU A 63 6.85 -19.41 -9.12
N ALA A 64 8.05 -18.98 -8.75
CA ALA A 64 8.26 -17.68 -8.11
C ALA A 64 7.85 -16.49 -9.00
N SER A 65 7.80 -16.67 -10.32
CA SER A 65 7.32 -15.64 -11.25
C SER A 65 5.79 -15.58 -11.36
N LYS A 66 5.07 -16.55 -10.78
CA LYS A 66 3.61 -16.67 -10.84
C LYS A 66 2.93 -16.25 -9.52
N PHE A 67 3.43 -15.20 -8.87
CA PHE A 67 2.78 -14.68 -7.66
C PHE A 67 1.74 -13.61 -8.00
N SER A 68 0.63 -13.61 -7.25
CA SER A 68 -0.33 -12.51 -7.25
C SER A 68 0.06 -11.52 -6.15
N PRO A 69 0.41 -10.27 -6.46
CA PRO A 69 0.79 -9.30 -5.44
C PRO A 69 -0.39 -9.02 -4.50
N SER A 70 -0.24 -9.40 -3.24
CA SER A 70 -1.28 -9.25 -2.20
C SER A 70 -1.07 -8.02 -1.31
N LEU A 71 0.13 -7.43 -1.33
CA LEU A 71 0.43 -6.24 -0.55
C LEU A 71 -0.41 -5.06 -1.03
N ARG A 72 -1.10 -4.40 -0.08
CA ARG A 72 -1.85 -3.18 -0.33
C ARG A 72 -0.87 -2.01 -0.44
N VAL A 73 -0.26 -1.92 -1.61
CA VAL A 73 0.68 -0.85 -1.94
C VAL A 73 -0.10 0.44 -2.18
N ARG A 74 0.23 1.48 -1.43
CA ARG A 74 -0.18 2.85 -1.76
C ARG A 74 0.69 3.31 -2.93
N LYS A 75 0.19 3.17 -4.15
CA LYS A 75 0.88 3.68 -5.33
C LYS A 75 0.79 5.21 -5.30
N PRO A 76 1.91 5.96 -5.30
CA PRO A 76 1.83 7.40 -5.47
C PRO A 76 1.19 7.65 -6.83
N THR A 77 0.04 8.33 -6.86
CA THR A 77 -0.61 8.77 -8.10
C THR A 77 0.32 9.77 -8.78
N ASN A 78 1.16 9.27 -9.68
CA ASN A 78 1.88 10.12 -10.61
C ASN A 78 0.84 10.61 -11.62
N ASN A 79 0.31 11.81 -11.38
CA ASN A 79 -0.74 12.40 -12.18
C ASN A 79 -0.13 12.92 -13.50
N SER A 80 0.27 12.02 -14.39
CA SER A 80 0.39 12.31 -15.81
C SER A 80 -0.96 12.03 -16.44
N ALA A 81 -1.73 13.09 -16.61
CA ALA A 81 -2.99 13.08 -17.33
C ALA A 81 -2.75 12.75 -18.81
N GLU A 82 -3.29 11.62 -19.31
CA GLU A 82 -3.88 11.57 -20.65
C GLU A 82 -4.76 10.32 -20.86
N GLY A 83 -6.04 10.58 -21.20
CA GLY A 83 -6.95 9.70 -21.97
C GLY A 83 -7.35 8.35 -21.35
N THR A 84 -8.61 7.99 -21.12
CA THR A 84 -9.86 8.41 -21.78
C THR A 84 -11.03 7.96 -20.89
N VAL A 85 -11.95 8.90 -20.68
CA VAL A 85 -13.27 8.64 -20.08
C VAL A 85 -14.06 7.76 -21.06
N LYS A 86 -14.49 6.57 -20.64
CA LYS A 86 -15.62 5.87 -21.28
C LYS A 86 -16.79 5.80 -20.31
N LYS A 87 -17.67 6.79 -20.45
CA LYS A 87 -19.08 6.72 -20.08
C LYS A 87 -19.71 5.54 -20.84
N PRO A 88 -20.71 4.86 -20.25
CA PRO A 88 -21.92 4.60 -21.01
C PRO A 88 -23.09 5.29 -20.33
N ALA A 89 -23.77 6.11 -21.13
CA ALA A 89 -25.08 6.61 -20.82
C ALA A 89 -26.05 5.43 -20.96
N ASN A 90 -26.94 5.24 -19.99
CA ASN A 90 -28.31 4.95 -20.34
C ASN A 90 -29.23 5.80 -19.47
N SER A 91 -29.79 6.79 -20.15
CA SER A 91 -30.86 7.66 -19.70
C SER A 91 -32.13 6.85 -19.42
N SER A 92 -32.65 6.97 -18.20
CA SER A 92 -34.10 7.05 -18.03
C SER A 92 -34.38 8.29 -17.19
N ALA A 93 -34.90 9.30 -17.87
CA ALA A 93 -35.33 10.55 -17.31
C ALA A 93 -36.76 10.40 -16.80
N SER A 94 -37.01 10.72 -15.53
CA SER A 94 -38.26 11.32 -15.02
C SER A 94 -38.06 11.52 -13.52
N GLY A 95 -38.18 12.68 -12.90
CA GLY A 95 -38.58 14.01 -13.32
C GLY A 95 -38.66 14.86 -12.05
N ARG A 96 -38.29 16.13 -12.17
CA ARG A 96 -38.75 17.27 -11.35
C ARG A 96 -38.70 17.16 -9.81
N ASN A 97 -37.65 17.73 -9.22
CA ASN A 97 -37.85 18.72 -8.13
C ASN A 97 -38.48 20.00 -8.76
N PRO A 98 -39.22 20.87 -8.03
CA PRO A 98 -38.84 21.35 -6.69
C PRO A 98 -40.02 21.72 -5.75
N ALA A 99 -39.68 22.15 -4.52
CA ALA A 99 -40.35 23.14 -3.64
C ALA A 99 -40.30 22.64 -2.18
N ALA A 100 -39.48 23.19 -1.29
CA ALA A 100 -39.59 24.50 -0.65
C ALA A 100 -40.93 24.69 0.10
N SER A 101 -40.89 24.56 1.43
CA SER A 101 -41.76 25.32 2.34
C SER A 101 -41.26 25.21 3.78
N ALA A 102 -40.57 26.27 4.22
CA ALA A 102 -40.42 26.64 5.62
C ALA A 102 -41.65 27.47 6.04
N THR A 103 -42.32 27.10 7.14
CA THR A 103 -43.25 27.85 8.03
C THR A 103 -44.01 26.79 8.87
N GLY A 104 -44.47 26.94 10.11
CA GLY A 104 -44.57 27.97 11.14
C GLY A 104 -45.10 27.24 12.42
N VAL A 105 -44.69 27.64 13.64
CA VAL A 105 -45.44 28.49 14.59
C VAL A 105 -46.74 27.88 15.17
N THR A 106 -46.67 27.61 16.49
CA THR A 106 -47.69 27.56 17.58
C THR A 106 -48.99 26.76 17.47
N ALA A 107 -49.23 25.93 18.49
CA ALA A 107 -50.41 26.02 19.37
C ALA A 107 -50.04 25.45 20.75
#